data_AF-A0A1V6J0T9-F1
#
_entry.id   AF-A0A1V6J0T9-F1
#
_cell.length_a   1.000
_cell.length_b   1.000
_cell.length_c   1.000
_cell.angle_alpha   90.00
_cell.angle_beta   90.00
_cell.angle_gamma   90.00
#
_symmetry.space_group_name_H-M   'P 1'
#
loop_
_entity.id
_entity.type
_entity.pdbx_description
1 polymer ?
#
loop_
_entity_poly.entity_id
_entity_poly.type
_entity_poly.pdbx_seq_one_letter_code
_entity_poly.pdbx_strand_id
1 'polypeptide(L)'
;MSPSNIAIGKIVLEYVRSQPECGTNFIAFGWPFGGGQRILWRMITNSPLHLTLLVVAAYLLGAVPNGLLIARLKGINLQQVGSGNIGATNVFRCVGKGWGILAFVLDAVKGFVPAFALPLLVDSAPGWLGLACGVTAVAGHNWPVWLKFKGGKGVSTSAGMLLGIAPAAVGIGFLVFAVTVVLTRWVSLGSILAAIAVPVAHVALHGTDNRLLTGALIVMGVLVIWKHRTNIRRLLNGTEPRIVGQK
;
A
#
# COMPACT_ATOMS: atom_id res chain seq x y z
N MET A 1 -13.34 -18.34 -20.19
CA MET A 1 -12.56 -17.32 -19.45
C MET A 1 -12.45 -16.10 -20.35
N SER A 2 -12.85 -14.91 -19.85
CA SER A 2 -12.92 -13.69 -20.65
C SER A 2 -11.54 -13.32 -21.25
N PRO A 3 -11.46 -12.94 -22.54
CA PRO A 3 -10.23 -12.49 -23.20
C PRO A 3 -9.56 -11.27 -22.54
N SER A 4 -10.26 -10.56 -21.65
CA SER A 4 -9.79 -9.31 -21.03
C SER A 4 -8.68 -9.48 -19.98
N ASN A 5 -8.58 -10.65 -19.32
CA ASN A 5 -7.61 -10.85 -18.24
C ASN A 5 -6.21 -11.23 -18.73
N ILE A 6 -6.09 -11.64 -20.00
CA ILE A 6 -4.82 -11.94 -20.66
C ILE A 6 -4.11 -10.64 -21.11
N ALA A 7 -4.89 -9.58 -21.37
CA ALA A 7 -4.36 -8.31 -21.85
C ALA A 7 -3.53 -7.57 -20.79
N ILE A 8 -3.98 -7.51 -19.53
CA ILE A 8 -3.24 -6.79 -18.47
C ILE A 8 -1.95 -7.51 -18.09
N GLY A 9 -1.99 -8.85 -18.00
CA GLY A 9 -0.79 -9.66 -17.73
C GLY A 9 0.26 -9.56 -18.84
N LYS A 10 -0.17 -9.52 -20.12
CA LYS A 10 0.72 -9.28 -21.25
C LYS A 10 1.28 -7.87 -21.27
N ILE A 11 0.48 -6.84 -20.99
CA ILE A 11 0.95 -5.44 -20.95
C ILE A 11 2.00 -5.25 -19.85
N VAL A 12 1.81 -5.86 -18.67
CA VAL A 12 2.78 -5.77 -17.56
C VAL A 12 4.06 -6.56 -17.87
N LEU A 13 3.95 -7.73 -18.51
CA LEU A 13 5.12 -8.54 -18.89
C LEU A 13 5.88 -7.95 -20.09
N GLU A 14 5.19 -7.34 -21.05
CA GLU A 14 5.80 -6.56 -22.14
C GLU A 14 6.46 -5.31 -21.58
N TYR A 15 5.86 -4.61 -20.62
CA TYR A 15 6.47 -3.45 -19.96
C TYR A 15 7.75 -3.79 -19.17
N VAL A 16 7.78 -4.96 -18.52
CA VAL A 16 8.96 -5.44 -17.78
C VAL A 16 10.06 -5.95 -18.73
N ARG A 17 9.69 -6.57 -19.87
CA ARG A 17 10.64 -7.03 -20.90
C ARG A 17 11.11 -5.93 -21.85
N SER A 18 10.34 -4.86 -22.00
CA SER A 18 10.66 -3.72 -22.86
C SER A 18 11.53 -2.68 -22.16
N GLN A 19 11.97 -2.90 -20.92
CA GLN A 19 12.99 -2.07 -20.29
C GLN A 19 14.34 -2.44 -20.93
N PRO A 20 14.90 -1.58 -21.81
CA PRO A 20 16.24 -1.82 -22.32
C PRO A 20 17.20 -1.58 -21.17
N GLU A 21 18.19 -2.46 -21.02
CA GLU A 21 19.42 -2.09 -20.32
C GLU A 21 19.94 -0.78 -20.95
N CYS A 22 20.09 0.27 -20.13
CA CYS A 22 20.73 1.53 -20.47
C CYS A 22 20.33 2.17 -21.82
N GLY A 23 19.39 3.12 -21.78
CA GLY A 23 19.23 4.07 -22.89
C GLY A 23 17.81 4.57 -23.08
N THR A 24 17.54 5.74 -22.50
CA THR A 24 16.60 6.77 -23.01
C THR A 24 15.56 6.34 -24.04
N ASN A 25 14.29 6.23 -23.62
CA ASN A 25 13.15 7.03 -24.10
C ASN A 25 11.84 6.44 -23.54
N PHE A 26 10.84 7.30 -23.31
CA PHE A 26 9.47 7.07 -22.78
C PHE A 26 9.38 7.09 -21.25
N ILE A 27 8.67 8.01 -20.57
CA ILE A 27 7.53 8.88 -20.92
C ILE A 27 7.94 10.33 -20.63
N ALA A 28 8.34 11.09 -21.64
CA ALA A 28 8.48 12.54 -21.48
C ALA A 28 7.11 13.15 -21.76
N PHE A 29 6.53 13.81 -20.76
CA PHE A 29 5.63 14.93 -21.03
C PHE A 29 6.40 15.84 -22.01
N GLY A 30 5.98 15.87 -23.28
CA GLY A 30 6.77 16.44 -24.37
C GLY A 30 6.96 17.94 -24.21
N TRP A 31 8.01 18.34 -23.50
CA TRP A 31 8.42 19.73 -23.41
C TRP A 31 9.64 19.93 -24.33
N PRO A 32 9.64 20.95 -25.22
CA PRO A 32 10.66 21.11 -26.25
C PRO A 32 11.89 21.76 -25.62
N PHE A 33 12.68 20.97 -24.91
CA PHE A 33 13.91 21.46 -24.27
C PHE A 33 15.15 20.94 -25.03
N GLY A 34 16.03 21.86 -25.41
CA GLY A 34 17.31 21.58 -26.06
C GLY A 34 18.28 20.80 -25.15
N GLY A 35 19.40 20.31 -25.70
CA GLY A 35 20.35 19.41 -24.99
C GLY A 35 20.84 19.93 -23.63
N GLY A 36 21.13 21.24 -23.51
CA GLY A 36 21.51 21.86 -22.23
C GLY A 36 20.36 21.97 -21.22
N GLN A 37 19.12 22.17 -21.71
CA GLN A 37 17.95 22.24 -20.85
C GLN A 37 17.53 20.86 -20.31
N ARG A 38 17.85 19.76 -21.00
CA ARG A 38 17.68 18.40 -20.48
C ARG A 38 18.60 18.09 -19.29
N ILE A 39 19.83 18.62 -19.29
CA ILE A 39 20.77 18.45 -18.17
C ILE A 39 20.29 19.25 -16.95
N LEU A 40 19.89 20.52 -17.16
CA LEU A 40 19.32 21.36 -16.10
C LEU A 40 18.03 20.74 -15.53
N TRP A 41 17.15 20.21 -16.37
CA TRP A 41 15.94 19.53 -15.94
C TRP A 41 16.24 18.32 -15.03
N ARG A 42 17.17 17.46 -15.44
CA ARG A 42 17.61 16.31 -14.63
C ARG A 42 18.20 16.74 -13.28
N MET A 43 18.97 17.83 -13.24
CA MET A 43 19.52 18.36 -12.00
C MET A 43 18.44 18.90 -11.06
N ILE A 44 17.40 19.52 -11.61
CA ILE A 44 16.27 20.06 -10.83
C ILE A 44 15.41 18.91 -10.28
N THR A 45 15.03 17.94 -11.11
CA THR A 45 14.16 16.82 -10.70
C THR A 45 14.87 15.80 -9.80
N ASN A 46 16.18 15.61 -9.93
CA ASN A 46 16.96 14.73 -9.04
C ASN A 46 17.62 15.48 -7.88
N SER A 47 17.31 16.76 -7.67
CA SER A 47 17.86 17.48 -6.53
C SER A 47 17.41 16.78 -5.21
N PRO A 48 18.30 16.68 -4.20
CA PRO A 48 17.94 16.08 -2.90
C PRO A 48 16.69 16.71 -2.28
N LEU A 49 16.49 18.02 -2.51
CA LEU A 49 15.29 18.75 -2.12
C LEU A 49 14.04 18.21 -2.81
N HIS A 50 14.05 18.04 -4.13
CA HIS A 50 12.90 17.50 -4.87
C HIS A 50 12.52 16.10 -4.40
N LEU A 51 13.50 15.20 -4.26
CA LEU A 51 13.27 13.83 -3.77
C LEU A 51 12.68 13.84 -2.35
N THR A 52 13.18 14.71 -1.48
CA THR A 52 12.66 14.87 -0.12
C THR A 52 11.21 15.38 -0.14
N LEU A 53 10.88 16.35 -1.00
CA LEU A 53 9.52 16.85 -1.15
C LEU A 53 8.55 15.77 -1.62
N LEU A 54 8.97 14.87 -2.53
CA LEU A 54 8.15 13.73 -2.95
C LEU A 54 7.90 12.74 -1.81
N VAL A 55 8.91 12.44 -1.00
CA VAL A 55 8.76 11.56 0.18
C VAL A 55 7.84 12.20 1.23
N VAL A 56 7.96 13.50 1.48
CA VAL A 56 7.04 14.25 2.36
C VAL A 56 5.62 14.25 1.80
N ALA A 57 5.45 14.49 0.50
CA ALA A 57 4.15 14.42 -0.15
C ALA A 57 3.52 13.03 -0.01
N ALA A 58 4.32 11.96 -0.18
CA ALA A 58 3.87 10.59 0.03
C ALA A 58 3.35 10.35 1.46
N TYR A 59 4.05 10.86 2.48
CA TYR A 59 3.60 10.80 3.87
C TYR A 59 2.23 11.48 4.05
N LEU A 60 2.08 12.71 3.54
CA LEU A 60 0.86 13.50 3.68
C LEU A 60 -0.32 12.85 2.97
N LEU A 61 -0.12 12.32 1.75
CA LEU A 61 -1.12 11.56 1.02
C LEU A 61 -1.54 10.30 1.79
N GLY A 62 -0.56 9.54 2.30
CA GLY A 62 -0.81 8.34 3.09
C GLY A 62 -1.54 8.64 4.41
N ALA A 63 -1.28 9.80 5.00
CA ALA A 63 -1.88 10.20 6.27
C ALA A 63 -3.38 10.50 6.18
N VAL A 64 -3.95 10.76 5.00
CA VAL A 64 -5.38 11.10 4.84
C VAL A 64 -6.27 10.02 5.47
N PRO A 65 -7.12 10.32 6.48
CA PRO A 65 -7.79 9.30 7.28
C PRO A 65 -9.15 8.93 6.68
N ASN A 66 -9.15 8.35 5.47
CA ASN A 66 -10.36 8.08 4.68
C ASN A 66 -11.50 7.40 5.46
N GLY A 67 -11.19 6.35 6.24
CA GLY A 67 -12.22 5.66 7.02
C GLY A 67 -12.88 6.55 8.09
N LEU A 68 -12.11 7.44 8.72
CA LEU A 68 -12.65 8.42 9.67
C LEU A 68 -13.52 9.46 8.95
N LEU A 69 -13.06 9.96 7.79
CA LEU A 69 -13.81 10.92 6.98
C LEU A 69 -15.16 10.32 6.53
N ILE A 70 -15.15 9.10 6.01
CA ILE A 70 -16.36 8.36 5.61
C ILE A 70 -17.32 8.19 6.78
N ALA A 71 -16.83 7.78 7.95
CA ALA A 71 -17.68 7.61 9.13
C ALA A 71 -18.30 8.93 9.60
N ARG A 72 -17.54 10.02 9.58
CA ARG A 72 -18.04 11.37 9.93
C ARG A 72 -19.12 11.86 8.97
N LEU A 73 -19.01 11.57 7.67
CA LEU A 73 -20.07 11.86 6.69
C LEU A 73 -21.38 11.12 6.98
N LYS A 74 -21.33 10.07 7.81
CA LYS A 74 -22.49 9.32 8.30
C LYS A 74 -22.86 9.64 9.75
N GLY A 75 -22.28 10.71 10.33
CA GLY A 75 -22.55 11.10 11.71
C GLY A 75 -21.96 10.15 12.77
N ILE A 76 -21.05 9.24 12.38
CA ILE A 76 -20.50 8.22 13.27
C ILE A 76 -19.08 8.61 13.70
N ASN A 77 -18.86 8.65 15.02
CA ASN A 77 -17.51 8.77 15.56
C ASN A 77 -16.81 7.39 15.61
N LEU A 78 -16.07 7.07 14.55
CA LEU A 78 -15.44 5.75 14.36
C LEU A 78 -14.47 5.34 15.48
N GLN A 79 -13.90 6.32 16.19
CA GLN A 79 -12.95 6.07 17.29
C GLN A 79 -13.65 5.59 18.57
N GLN A 80 -14.97 5.77 18.67
CA GLN A 80 -15.78 5.39 19.84
C GLN A 80 -16.60 4.12 19.62
N VAL A 81 -16.56 3.52 18.42
CA VAL A 81 -17.39 2.35 18.05
C VAL A 81 -16.56 1.18 17.55
N GLY A 82 -17.11 -0.03 17.74
CA GLY A 82 -16.49 -1.27 17.30
C GLY A 82 -15.10 -1.46 17.91
N SER A 83 -14.08 -1.56 17.04
CA SER A 83 -12.68 -1.71 17.48
C SER A 83 -11.97 -0.39 17.84
N GLY A 84 -12.62 0.75 17.59
CA GLY A 84 -12.02 2.09 17.71
C GLY A 84 -10.96 2.41 16.65
N ASN A 85 -10.67 1.50 15.73
CA ASN A 85 -9.69 1.70 14.66
C ASN A 85 -10.32 2.48 13.49
N ILE A 86 -9.54 3.32 12.81
CA ILE A 86 -10.02 4.12 11.67
C ILE A 86 -10.01 3.39 10.33
N GLY A 87 -9.52 2.15 10.29
CA GLY A 87 -9.37 1.37 9.06
C GLY A 87 -10.68 0.78 8.52
N ALA A 88 -10.62 0.34 7.26
CA ALA A 88 -11.74 -0.20 6.49
C ALA A 88 -12.58 -1.27 7.21
N THR A 89 -11.97 -2.17 7.98
CA THR A 89 -12.70 -3.21 8.72
C THR A 89 -13.67 -2.64 9.75
N ASN A 90 -13.30 -1.54 10.43
CA ASN A 90 -14.18 -0.92 11.42
C ASN A 90 -15.30 -0.15 10.72
N VAL A 91 -15.00 0.53 9.61
CA VAL A 91 -16.01 1.17 8.75
C VAL A 91 -17.02 0.15 8.24
N PHE A 92 -16.54 -1.02 7.78
CA PHE A 92 -17.40 -2.10 7.31
C PHE A 92 -18.41 -2.53 8.39
N ARG A 93 -17.95 -2.68 9.63
CA ARG A 93 -18.77 -3.15 10.76
C ARG A 93 -19.71 -2.09 11.31
N CYS A 94 -19.24 -0.84 11.42
CA CYS A 94 -19.96 0.21 12.14
C CYS A 94 -20.74 1.17 11.22
N VAL A 95 -20.34 1.30 9.95
CA VAL A 95 -20.95 2.22 8.98
C VAL A 95 -21.66 1.46 7.86
N GLY A 96 -21.06 0.35 7.40
CA GLY A 96 -21.69 -0.58 6.45
C GLY A 96 -20.73 -1.12 5.40
N LYS A 97 -21.13 -2.23 4.77
CA LYS A 97 -20.30 -2.99 3.81
C LYS A 97 -19.76 -2.14 2.66
N GLY A 98 -20.62 -1.37 1.99
CA GLY A 98 -20.20 -0.51 0.86
C GLY A 98 -19.17 0.54 1.28
N TRP A 99 -19.38 1.18 2.42
CA TRP A 99 -18.47 2.18 2.99
C TRP A 99 -17.14 1.56 3.43
N GLY A 100 -17.15 0.35 3.96
CA GLY A 100 -15.95 -0.40 4.29
C GLY A 100 -15.11 -0.74 3.06
N ILE A 101 -15.75 -1.16 1.97
CA ILE A 101 -15.06 -1.42 0.68
C ILE A 101 -14.48 -0.12 0.12
N LEU A 102 -15.24 0.97 0.14
CA LEU A 102 -14.75 2.27 -0.31
C LEU A 102 -13.54 2.73 0.50
N ALA A 103 -13.60 2.63 1.83
CA ALA A 103 -12.47 2.95 2.70
C ALA A 103 -11.23 2.10 2.39
N PHE A 104 -11.43 0.80 2.12
CA PHE A 104 -10.36 -0.10 1.71
C PHE A 104 -9.72 0.38 0.41
N VAL A 105 -10.52 0.63 -0.63
CA VAL A 105 -10.02 1.07 -1.94
C VAL A 105 -9.29 2.40 -1.84
N LEU A 106 -9.84 3.40 -1.16
CA LEU A 106 -9.19 4.70 -0.99
C LEU A 106 -7.87 4.59 -0.21
N ASP A 107 -7.83 3.75 0.82
CA ASP A 107 -6.59 3.49 1.55
C ASP A 107 -5.56 2.71 0.71
N ALA A 108 -5.98 1.84 -0.21
CA ALA A 108 -5.08 1.19 -1.15
C ALA A 108 -4.54 2.20 -2.19
N VAL A 109 -5.42 3.04 -2.75
CA VAL A 109 -5.04 4.07 -3.73
C VAL A 109 -3.98 5.01 -3.16
N LYS A 110 -4.13 5.47 -1.92
CA LYS A 110 -3.12 6.35 -1.30
C LYS A 110 -1.79 5.64 -0.97
N GLY A 111 -1.72 4.32 -1.04
CA GLY A 111 -0.46 3.57 -0.99
C GLY A 111 0.13 3.34 -2.39
N PHE A 112 -0.74 3.02 -3.36
CA PHE A 112 -0.36 2.75 -4.75
C PHE A 112 0.17 4.02 -5.44
N VAL A 113 -0.56 5.13 -5.36
CA VAL A 113 -0.21 6.37 -6.07
C VAL A 113 1.17 6.88 -5.66
N PRO A 114 1.54 6.98 -4.37
CA PRO A 114 2.89 7.38 -3.99
C PRO A 114 3.97 6.40 -4.45
N ALA A 115 3.72 5.10 -4.37
CA ALA A 115 4.71 4.09 -4.73
C ALA A 115 4.98 4.01 -6.24
N PHE A 116 3.94 4.21 -7.05
CA PHE A 116 4.01 4.03 -8.50
C PHE A 116 4.14 5.35 -9.27
N ALA A 117 3.36 6.37 -8.93
CA ALA A 117 3.23 7.58 -9.75
C ALA A 117 4.26 8.68 -9.41
N LEU A 118 4.64 8.85 -8.13
CA LEU A 118 5.61 9.89 -7.76
C LEU A 118 6.99 9.68 -8.38
N PRO A 119 7.52 8.44 -8.50
CA PRO A 119 8.78 8.21 -9.23
C PRO A 119 8.71 8.61 -10.70
N LEU A 120 7.54 8.59 -11.34
CA LEU A 120 7.38 9.01 -12.75
C LEU A 120 7.54 10.51 -12.95
N LEU A 121 7.54 11.30 -11.87
CA LEU A 121 7.79 12.74 -11.91
C LEU A 121 9.29 13.08 -11.94
N VAL A 122 10.16 12.06 -11.81
CA VAL A 122 11.62 12.22 -11.75
C VAL A 122 12.27 11.50 -12.92
N ASP A 123 12.90 12.27 -13.81
CA ASP A 123 13.71 11.71 -14.89
C ASP A 123 14.83 10.83 -14.33
N SER A 124 14.90 9.58 -14.78
CA SER A 124 15.87 8.60 -14.28
C SER A 124 15.79 8.41 -12.75
N ALA A 125 14.56 8.38 -12.21
CA ALA A 125 14.29 8.19 -10.80
C ALA A 125 15.14 7.06 -10.19
N PRO A 126 15.73 7.28 -8.99
CA PRO A 126 16.44 6.22 -8.29
C PRO A 126 15.51 5.02 -8.03
N GLY A 127 15.99 3.80 -8.24
CA GLY A 127 15.18 2.58 -8.07
C GLY A 127 14.60 2.38 -6.66
N TRP A 128 15.13 3.09 -5.65
CA TRP A 128 14.60 3.07 -4.28
C TRP A 128 13.41 4.02 -4.05
N LEU A 129 13.19 5.00 -4.93
CA LEU A 129 12.25 6.11 -4.68
C LEU A 129 10.81 5.62 -4.51
N GLY A 130 10.34 4.71 -5.37
CA GLY A 130 9.00 4.14 -5.27
C GLY A 130 8.77 3.40 -3.95
N LEU A 131 9.78 2.64 -3.51
CA LEU A 131 9.75 1.96 -2.20
C LEU A 131 9.73 2.96 -1.05
N ALA A 132 10.55 4.01 -1.10
CA ALA A 132 10.58 5.04 -0.06
C ALA A 132 9.26 5.79 0.03
N CYS A 133 8.70 6.26 -1.09
CA CYS A 133 7.39 6.91 -1.13
C CYS A 133 6.28 5.98 -0.62
N GLY A 134 6.26 4.72 -1.06
CA GLY A 134 5.29 3.72 -0.61
C GLY A 134 5.33 3.47 0.90
N VAL A 135 6.52 3.16 1.44
CA VAL A 135 6.72 2.91 2.88
C VAL A 135 6.32 4.14 3.69
N THR A 136 6.65 5.32 3.19
CA THR A 136 6.35 6.60 3.84
C THR A 136 4.85 6.90 3.81
N ALA A 137 4.12 6.55 2.75
CA ALA A 137 2.67 6.63 2.71
C ALA A 137 2.01 5.67 3.72
N VAL A 138 2.53 4.45 3.90
CA VAL A 138 2.06 3.54 4.95
C VAL A 138 2.35 4.09 6.34
N ALA A 139 3.52 4.71 6.55
CA ALA A 139 3.84 5.40 7.78
C ALA A 139 2.84 6.55 8.06
N GLY A 140 2.50 7.34 7.04
CA GLY A 140 1.44 8.34 7.10
C GLY A 140 0.12 7.75 7.57
N HIS A 141 -0.34 6.63 7.00
CA HIS A 141 -1.58 5.97 7.42
C HIS A 141 -1.51 5.48 8.88
N ASN A 142 -0.36 4.96 9.32
CA ASN A 142 -0.18 4.38 10.65
C ASN A 142 -0.04 5.44 11.74
N TRP A 143 0.58 6.56 11.41
CA TRP A 143 0.88 7.69 12.28
C TRP A 143 0.59 9.02 11.57
N PRO A 144 -0.68 9.34 11.29
CA PRO A 144 -1.05 10.56 10.61
C PRO A 144 -0.92 11.77 11.54
N VAL A 145 -0.26 12.81 11.05
CA VAL A 145 0.03 14.04 11.82
C VAL A 145 -1.25 14.69 12.37
N TRP A 146 -2.33 14.71 11.61
CA TRP A 146 -3.62 15.29 12.01
C TRP A 146 -4.38 14.50 13.08
N LEU A 147 -4.01 13.25 13.36
CA LEU A 147 -4.59 12.45 14.46
C LEU A 147 -3.60 12.23 15.60
N LYS A 148 -2.67 13.17 15.82
CA LYS A 148 -1.64 13.08 16.87
C LYS A 148 -0.86 11.75 16.77
N PHE A 149 -0.56 11.34 15.54
CA PHE A 149 0.15 10.09 15.21
C PHE A 149 -0.59 8.80 15.63
N LYS A 150 -1.91 8.85 15.81
CA LYS A 150 -2.76 7.68 16.13
C LYS A 150 -3.61 7.28 14.92
N GLY A 151 -3.04 6.46 14.04
CA GLY A 151 -3.66 6.04 12.78
C GLY A 151 -4.15 4.59 12.76
N GLY A 152 -4.37 4.10 11.54
CA GLY A 152 -4.78 2.73 11.26
C GLY A 152 -3.63 1.74 11.38
N LYS A 153 -3.78 0.55 10.78
CA LYS A 153 -2.77 -0.53 10.82
C LYS A 153 -2.01 -0.74 9.50
N GLY A 154 -2.38 0.01 8.46
CA GLY A 154 -1.60 0.05 7.23
C GLY A 154 -1.83 -1.09 6.26
N VAL A 155 -2.70 -2.08 6.56
CA VAL A 155 -2.89 -3.26 5.70
C VAL A 155 -3.32 -2.88 4.28
N SER A 156 -4.35 -2.04 4.13
CA SER A 156 -4.83 -1.63 2.80
C SER A 156 -3.81 -0.76 2.07
N THR A 157 -3.22 0.21 2.77
CA THR A 157 -2.17 1.07 2.22
C THR A 157 -0.95 0.27 1.76
N SER A 158 -0.51 -0.72 2.55
CA SER A 158 0.57 -1.64 2.17
C SER A 158 0.18 -2.47 0.95
N ALA A 159 -1.05 -2.99 0.89
CA ALA A 159 -1.51 -3.74 -0.28
C ALA A 159 -1.47 -2.89 -1.56
N GLY A 160 -1.93 -1.64 -1.48
CA GLY A 160 -1.84 -0.67 -2.57
C GLY A 160 -0.40 -0.37 -3.00
N MET A 161 0.48 -0.05 -2.04
CA MET A 161 1.91 0.13 -2.29
C MET A 161 2.51 -1.06 -3.03
N LEU A 162 2.24 -2.28 -2.53
CA LEU A 162 2.81 -3.50 -3.08
C LEU A 162 2.23 -3.88 -4.44
N LEU A 163 1.02 -3.44 -4.79
CA LEU A 163 0.53 -3.59 -6.15
C LEU A 163 1.40 -2.85 -7.17
N GLY A 164 2.01 -1.73 -6.77
CA GLY A 164 2.94 -0.97 -7.63
C GLY A 164 4.38 -1.51 -7.64
N ILE A 165 4.78 -2.29 -6.63
CA ILE A 165 6.19 -2.71 -6.42
C ILE A 165 6.38 -4.21 -6.63
N ALA A 166 5.51 -5.04 -6.05
CA ALA A 166 5.63 -6.49 -6.00
C ALA A 166 4.25 -7.17 -6.21
N PRO A 167 3.62 -6.99 -7.39
CA PRO A 167 2.23 -7.39 -7.64
C PRO A 167 1.99 -8.90 -7.45
N ALA A 168 2.94 -9.75 -7.82
CA ALA A 168 2.82 -11.20 -7.64
C ALA A 168 2.82 -11.59 -6.14
N ALA A 169 3.72 -11.00 -5.34
CA ALA A 169 3.83 -11.28 -3.91
C ALA A 169 2.59 -10.80 -3.13
N VAL A 170 2.08 -9.60 -3.44
CA VAL A 170 0.84 -9.11 -2.82
C VAL A 170 -0.40 -9.88 -3.29
N GLY A 171 -0.40 -10.38 -4.53
CA GLY A 171 -1.44 -11.27 -5.03
C GLY A 171 -1.55 -12.55 -4.19
N ILE A 172 -0.40 -13.19 -3.90
CA ILE A 172 -0.34 -14.37 -3.01
C ILE A 172 -0.77 -13.98 -1.58
N GLY A 173 -0.29 -12.85 -1.06
CA GLY A 173 -0.72 -12.34 0.25
C GLY A 173 -2.24 -12.11 0.33
N PHE A 174 -2.84 -11.58 -0.72
CA PHE A 174 -4.29 -11.38 -0.81
C PHE A 174 -5.06 -12.70 -0.87
N LEU A 175 -4.53 -13.71 -1.57
CA LEU A 175 -5.11 -15.06 -1.56
C LEU A 175 -5.08 -15.67 -0.15
N VAL A 176 -3.95 -15.59 0.55
CA VAL A 176 -3.81 -16.06 1.94
C VAL A 176 -4.79 -15.31 2.86
N PHE A 177 -4.89 -13.99 2.71
CA PHE A 177 -5.88 -13.19 3.43
C PHE A 177 -7.30 -13.67 3.17
N ALA A 178 -7.69 -13.79 1.90
CA ALA A 178 -9.05 -14.13 1.49
C ALA A 178 -9.45 -15.52 1.99
N VAL A 179 -8.61 -16.54 1.76
CA VAL A 179 -8.83 -17.90 2.25
C VAL A 179 -8.99 -17.91 3.77
N THR A 180 -8.08 -17.23 4.49
CA THR A 180 -8.16 -17.15 5.95
C THR A 180 -9.45 -16.50 6.43
N VAL A 181 -9.87 -15.39 5.82
CA VAL A 181 -11.09 -14.67 6.20
C VAL A 181 -12.34 -15.48 5.85
N VAL A 182 -12.37 -16.20 4.72
CA VAL A 182 -13.49 -17.07 4.36
C VAL A 182 -13.65 -18.20 5.37
N LEU A 183 -12.55 -18.85 5.76
CA LEU A 183 -12.58 -20.00 6.68
C LEU A 183 -12.85 -19.59 8.13
N THR A 184 -12.22 -18.51 8.62
CA THR A 184 -12.23 -18.16 10.05
C THR A 184 -13.16 -16.99 10.38
N ARG A 185 -13.54 -16.20 9.38
CA ARG A 185 -14.25 -14.91 9.51
C ARG A 185 -13.46 -13.84 10.28
N TRP A 186 -12.17 -14.04 10.55
CA TRP A 186 -11.31 -13.07 11.23
C TRP A 186 -10.41 -12.29 10.26
N VAL A 187 -10.72 -11.01 10.09
CA VAL A 187 -9.92 -10.10 9.23
C VAL A 187 -8.51 -9.87 9.78
N SER A 188 -8.37 -9.80 11.09
CA SER A 188 -7.08 -9.61 11.75
C SER A 188 -6.15 -10.79 11.53
N LEU A 189 -6.65 -12.03 11.66
CA LEU A 189 -5.87 -13.23 11.37
C LEU A 189 -5.43 -13.27 9.91
N GLY A 190 -6.35 -13.03 8.97
CA GLY A 190 -6.01 -12.97 7.54
C GLY A 190 -4.94 -11.90 7.25
N SER A 191 -5.01 -10.74 7.90
CA SER A 191 -4.03 -9.66 7.71
C SER A 191 -2.65 -10.04 8.24
N ILE A 192 -2.59 -10.74 9.38
CA ILE A 192 -1.33 -11.21 9.98
C ILE A 192 -0.69 -12.28 9.09
N LEU A 193 -1.47 -13.26 8.62
CA LEU A 193 -0.96 -14.31 7.74
C LEU A 193 -0.53 -13.77 6.39
N ALA A 194 -1.24 -12.80 5.82
CA ALA A 194 -0.80 -12.11 4.61
C ALA A 194 0.52 -11.34 4.81
N ALA A 195 0.69 -10.69 5.97
CA ALA A 195 1.93 -9.97 6.30
C ALA A 195 3.16 -10.89 6.38
N ILE A 196 2.96 -12.16 6.73
CA ILE A 196 4.00 -13.20 6.70
C ILE A 196 4.17 -13.76 5.28
N ALA A 197 3.07 -14.02 4.59
CA ALA A 197 3.08 -14.64 3.27
C ALA A 197 3.75 -13.76 2.21
N VAL A 198 3.60 -12.44 2.26
CA VAL A 198 4.17 -11.51 1.26
C VAL A 198 5.71 -11.61 1.14
N PRO A 199 6.51 -11.44 2.21
CA PRO A 199 7.97 -11.57 2.09
C PRO A 199 8.39 -13.00 1.71
N VAL A 200 7.70 -14.03 2.20
CA VAL A 200 7.98 -15.43 1.82
C VAL A 200 7.72 -15.66 0.33
N ALA A 201 6.59 -15.16 -0.18
CA ALA A 201 6.23 -15.25 -1.59
C ALA A 201 7.21 -14.48 -2.48
N HIS A 202 7.66 -13.29 -2.05
CA HIS A 202 8.67 -12.55 -2.78
C HIS A 202 9.98 -13.34 -2.92
N VAL A 203 10.49 -13.91 -1.82
CA VAL A 203 11.71 -14.71 -1.85
C VAL A 203 11.54 -15.99 -2.67
N ALA A 204 10.38 -16.65 -2.58
CA ALA A 204 10.10 -17.86 -3.36
C ALA A 204 10.02 -17.60 -4.87
N LEU A 205 9.53 -16.43 -5.29
CA LEU A 205 9.37 -16.08 -6.70
C LEU A 205 10.64 -15.46 -7.33
N HIS A 206 11.43 -14.75 -6.54
CA HIS A 206 12.49 -13.88 -7.06
C HIS A 206 13.86 -14.06 -6.36
N GLY A 207 13.99 -15.00 -5.42
CA GLY A 207 15.20 -15.16 -4.63
C GLY A 207 15.46 -13.98 -3.68
N THR A 208 16.73 -13.76 -3.34
CA THR A 208 17.15 -12.72 -2.37
C THR A 208 18.03 -11.63 -2.99
N ASP A 209 18.09 -11.56 -4.32
CA ASP A 209 18.95 -10.61 -5.04
C ASP A 209 18.56 -9.15 -4.77
N ASN A 210 17.25 -8.86 -4.72
CA ASN A 210 16.76 -7.55 -4.30
C ASN A 210 16.66 -7.47 -2.77
N ARG A 211 17.83 -7.37 -2.11
CA ARG A 211 17.96 -7.31 -0.65
C ARG A 211 17.21 -6.12 -0.02
N LEU A 212 17.19 -4.97 -0.71
CA LEU A 212 16.49 -3.78 -0.23
C LEU A 212 14.98 -4.00 -0.15
N LEU A 213 14.37 -4.50 -1.24
CA LEU A 213 12.96 -4.81 -1.26
C LEU A 213 12.63 -5.91 -0.25
N THR A 214 13.40 -7.00 -0.24
CA THR A 214 13.21 -8.12 0.70
C THR A 214 13.23 -7.63 2.15
N GLY A 215 14.24 -6.84 2.54
CA GLY A 215 14.33 -6.25 3.87
C GLY A 215 13.15 -5.35 4.20
N ALA A 216 12.71 -4.50 3.25
CA ALA A 216 11.54 -3.65 3.44
C ALA A 216 10.25 -4.46 3.63
N LEU A 217 10.04 -5.54 2.86
CA LEU A 217 8.86 -6.41 3.02
C LEU A 217 8.82 -7.07 4.41
N ILE A 218 9.98 -7.53 4.91
CA ILE A 218 10.10 -8.11 6.26
C ILE A 218 9.75 -7.07 7.32
N VAL A 219 10.37 -5.88 7.26
CA VAL A 219 10.12 -4.78 8.21
C VAL A 219 8.65 -4.38 8.20
N MET A 220 8.04 -4.26 7.02
CA MET A 220 6.63 -3.92 6.86
C MET A 220 5.72 -5.03 7.41
N GLY A 221 6.06 -6.30 7.19
CA GLY A 221 5.36 -7.44 7.77
C GLY A 221 5.37 -7.42 9.29
N VAL A 222 6.56 -7.22 9.89
CA VAL A 222 6.73 -7.06 11.34
C VAL A 222 5.91 -5.88 11.87
N LEU A 223 5.93 -4.75 11.16
CA LEU A 223 5.15 -3.57 11.55
C LEU A 223 3.65 -3.85 11.55
N VAL A 224 3.13 -4.54 10.54
CA VAL A 224 1.71 -4.95 10.48
C VAL A 224 1.37 -5.85 11.67
N ILE A 225 2.21 -6.84 11.98
CA ILE A 225 2.00 -7.75 13.12
C ILE A 225 1.99 -6.95 14.44
N TRP A 226 2.95 -6.05 14.64
CA TRP A 226 3.00 -5.19 15.83
C TRP A 226 1.76 -4.28 15.95
N LYS A 227 1.29 -3.70 14.84
CA LYS A 227 0.03 -2.93 14.81
C LYS A 227 -1.20 -3.79 15.13
N HIS A 228 -1.10 -5.12 15.00
CA HIS A 228 -2.14 -6.10 15.35
C HIS A 228 -2.02 -6.69 16.76
N ARG A 229 -1.04 -6.29 17.60
CA ARG A 229 -0.86 -6.82 18.97
C ARG A 229 -2.14 -6.88 19.82
N THR A 230 -3.04 -5.89 19.69
CA THR A 230 -4.32 -5.88 20.42
C THR A 230 -5.35 -6.85 19.86
N ASN A 231 -5.27 -7.17 18.57
CA ASN A 231 -6.10 -8.19 17.93
C ASN A 231 -5.54 -9.59 18.21
N ILE A 232 -4.23 -9.76 18.29
CA ILE A 232 -3.60 -11.02 18.69
C ILE A 232 -4.08 -11.39 20.10
N ARG A 233 -4.05 -10.44 21.05
CA ARG A 233 -4.62 -10.66 22.39
C ARG A 233 -6.08 -11.09 22.35
N ARG A 234 -6.90 -10.46 21.51
CA ARG A 234 -8.32 -10.83 21.35
C ARG A 234 -8.52 -12.19 20.68
N LEU A 235 -7.68 -12.56 19.72
CA LEU A 235 -7.70 -13.88 19.08
C LEU A 235 -7.38 -14.98 20.10
N LEU A 236 -6.32 -14.79 20.88
CA LEU A 236 -5.91 -15.74 21.94
C LEU A 236 -7.00 -15.87 23.02
N ASN A 237 -7.70 -14.79 23.32
CA ASN A 237 -8.80 -14.78 24.29
C ASN A 237 -10.16 -15.18 23.69
N GLY A 238 -10.25 -15.53 22.40
CA GLY A 238 -11.52 -15.86 21.73
C GLY A 238 -12.52 -14.69 21.61
N THR A 239 -12.08 -13.45 21.80
CA THR A 239 -12.93 -12.23 21.81
C THR A 239 -12.80 -11.38 20.54
N GLU A 240 -12.03 -11.83 19.54
CA GLU A 240 -11.85 -11.07 18.30
C GLU A 240 -13.14 -11.12 17.45
N PRO A 241 -13.72 -9.95 17.09
CA PRO A 241 -14.96 -9.93 16.34
C PRO A 241 -14.80 -10.50 14.93
N ARG A 242 -15.78 -11.29 14.50
CA ARG A 242 -15.89 -11.78 13.12
C ARG A 242 -16.31 -10.65 12.18
N ILE A 243 -16.00 -10.76 10.88
CA ILE A 243 -16.35 -9.74 9.88
C ILE A 243 -17.85 -9.74 9.55
N VAL A 244 -18.47 -10.91 9.61
CA VAL A 244 -19.92 -11.11 9.54
C VAL A 244 -20.31 -11.87 10.81
N GLY A 245 -21.21 -11.29 11.60
CA GLY A 245 -21.76 -11.94 12.80
C GLY A 245 -22.69 -13.09 12.41
N GLN A 246 -22.69 -14.15 13.22
CA GLN A 246 -23.89 -14.97 13.35
C GLN A 246 -25.01 -14.03 13.82
N LYS A 247 -26.14 -14.04 13.12
CA LYS A 247 -27.38 -13.51 13.68
C LYS A 247 -27.68 -14.22 14.98
#